data_AF-A0A6N2RE17-F1
#
_entry.id   AF-A0A6N2RE17-F1
#
_cell.length_a   1.000
_cell.length_b   1.000
_cell.length_c   1.000
_cell.angle_alpha   90.00
_cell.angle_beta   90.00
_cell.angle_gamma   90.00
#
_symmetry.space_group_name_H-M   'P 1'
#
loop_
_entity.id
_entity.type
_entity.pdbx_description
1 polymer ?
#
loop_
_entity_poly.entity_id
_entity_poly.type
_entity_poly.pdbx_seq_one_letter_code
_entity_poly.pdbx_strand_id
1 'polypeptide(L)'
;MQLKQFFGYEESEPENIDEILNILETRKETVEAQIENLQKNYVHILRKLCYYKAIKESLNVNQPLPRWKDYETKDVSDFISSK
;
A
#
# COMPACT_ATOMS: atom_id res chain seq x y z
N MET A 1 0.81 -10.63 -20.56
CA MET A 1 1.18 -10.82 -21.99
C MET A 1 2.31 -9.90 -22.44
N GLN A 2 2.35 -8.63 -22.03
CA GLN A 2 3.39 -7.64 -22.42
C GLN A 2 4.85 -8.00 -22.07
N LEU A 3 5.09 -8.72 -20.97
CA LEU A 3 6.45 -9.13 -20.54
C LEU A 3 7.13 -10.09 -21.53
N LYS A 4 6.34 -10.95 -22.19
CA LYS A 4 6.86 -11.90 -23.18
C LYS A 4 7.25 -11.22 -24.50
N GLN A 5 6.60 -10.10 -24.84
CA GLN A 5 6.95 -9.29 -26.01
C GLN A 5 8.23 -8.48 -25.76
N PHE A 6 8.41 -7.99 -24.53
CA PHE A 6 9.62 -7.28 -24.10
C PHE A 6 10.91 -8.06 -24.39
N PHE A 7 10.97 -9.36 -24.06
CA PHE A 7 12.13 -10.20 -24.34
C PHE A 7 12.42 -10.41 -25.84
N GLY A 8 11.40 -10.32 -26.70
CA GLY A 8 11.59 -10.37 -28.15
C GLY A 8 12.06 -9.03 -28.73
N TYR A 9 11.72 -7.90 -28.09
CA TYR A 9 12.17 -6.58 -28.49
C TYR A 9 13.62 -6.28 -28.07
N GLU A 10 14.11 -6.88 -26.99
CA GLU A 10 15.52 -6.81 -26.57
C GLU A 10 16.50 -7.43 -27.58
N GLU A 11 16.04 -8.33 -28.46
CA GLU A 11 16.89 -8.91 -29.51
C GLU A 11 17.19 -7.93 -30.66
N SER A 12 16.44 -6.82 -30.77
CA SER A 12 16.67 -5.72 -31.70
C SER A 12 16.28 -4.38 -31.08
N GLU A 13 16.96 -4.04 -29.97
CA GLU A 13 16.72 -2.82 -29.19
C GLU A 13 16.66 -1.52 -30.03
N PRO A 14 17.55 -1.27 -31.01
CA PRO A 14 17.52 0.00 -31.74
C PRO A 14 16.24 0.22 -32.56
N GLU A 15 15.59 -0.87 -32.97
CA GLU A 15 14.42 -0.86 -33.84
C GLU A 15 13.10 -0.85 -33.05
N ASN A 16 13.16 -1.18 -31.76
CA ASN A 16 11.99 -1.33 -30.89
C ASN A 16 12.08 -0.45 -29.62
N ILE A 17 12.97 0.55 -29.62
CA ILE A 17 13.26 1.36 -28.42
C ILE A 17 12.03 2.10 -27.91
N ASP A 18 11.18 2.60 -28.81
CA ASP A 18 9.96 3.32 -28.43
C ASP A 18 8.92 2.38 -27.80
N GLU A 19 8.75 1.17 -28.33
CA GLU A 19 7.89 0.13 -27.76
C GLU A 19 8.40 -0.35 -26.39
N ILE A 20 9.72 -0.54 -26.24
CA ILE A 20 10.37 -0.90 -24.98
C ILE A 20 10.09 0.18 -23.93
N LEU A 21 10.31 1.46 -24.26
CA LEU A 21 10.06 2.58 -23.35
C LEU A 21 8.58 2.64 -22.93
N ASN A 22 7.65 2.55 -23.89
CA ASN A 22 6.22 2.58 -23.59
C ASN A 22 5.78 1.41 -22.67
N ILE A 23 6.33 0.22 -22.87
CA ILE A 23 6.07 -0.93 -21.99
C ILE A 23 6.59 -0.67 -20.58
N LEU A 24 7.79 -0.12 -20.44
CA LEU A 24 8.39 0.18 -19.14
C LEU A 24 7.64 1.30 -18.40
N GLU A 25 7.24 2.37 -19.09
CA GLU A 25 6.46 3.47 -18.51
C GLU A 25 5.09 2.98 -18.02
N THR A 26 4.36 2.24 -18.87
CA THR A 26 3.05 1.65 -18.49
C THR A 26 3.18 0.75 -17.25
N ARG A 27 4.26 -0.06 -17.20
CA ARG A 27 4.54 -0.92 -16.05
C ARG A 27 4.88 -0.13 -14.81
N LYS A 28 5.68 0.92 -14.94
CA LYS A 28 6.04 1.81 -13.83
C LYS A 28 4.77 2.38 -13.20
N GLU A 29 3.89 3.00 -13.99
CA GLU A 29 2.63 3.57 -13.51
C GLU A 29 1.75 2.52 -12.80
N THR A 30 1.68 1.32 -13.37
CA THR A 30 0.92 0.20 -12.78
C THR A 30 1.49 -0.19 -11.41
N VAL A 31 2.82 -0.28 -11.28
CA VAL A 31 3.50 -0.64 -10.04
C VAL A 31 3.35 0.49 -9.01
N GLU A 32 3.47 1.75 -9.42
CA GLU A 32 3.25 2.91 -8.55
C GLU A 32 1.83 2.90 -7.96
N ALA A 33 0.80 2.67 -8.78
CA ALA A 33 -0.58 2.56 -8.31
C ALA A 33 -0.78 1.38 -7.34
N GLN A 34 -0.09 0.25 -7.56
CA GLN A 34 -0.13 -0.88 -6.64
C GLN A 34 0.54 -0.55 -5.31
N ILE A 35 1.68 0.15 -5.32
CA ILE A 35 2.38 0.60 -4.12
C ILE A 35 1.48 1.54 -3.31
N GLU A 36 0.85 2.53 -3.95
CA GLU A 36 -0.06 3.44 -3.26
C GLU A 36 -1.24 2.71 -2.61
N ASN A 37 -1.81 1.73 -3.31
CA ASN A 37 -2.91 0.92 -2.77
C ASN A 37 -2.45 0.08 -1.57
N LEU A 38 -1.29 -0.56 -1.68
CA LEU A 38 -0.69 -1.31 -0.57
C LEU A 38 -0.41 -0.42 0.63
N GLN A 39 0.09 0.80 0.43
CA GLN A 39 0.29 1.77 1.49
C GLN A 39 -1.03 2.17 2.16
N LYS A 40 -2.07 2.48 1.39
CA LYS A 40 -3.42 2.79 1.92
C LYS A 40 -3.99 1.64 2.73
N ASN A 41 -3.86 0.40 2.25
CA ASN A 41 -4.32 -0.79 2.96
C ASN A 41 -3.52 -1.02 4.24
N TYR A 42 -2.20 -0.81 4.20
CA TYR A 42 -1.34 -0.92 5.38
C TYR A 42 -1.74 0.09 6.48
N VAL A 43 -1.99 1.34 6.11
CA VAL A 43 -2.52 2.39 7.01
C VAL A 43 -3.84 1.94 7.65
N HIS A 44 -4.77 1.38 6.87
CA HIS A 44 -6.05 0.90 7.38
C HIS A 44 -5.88 -0.27 8.37
N ILE A 45 -4.96 -1.21 8.10
CA ILE A 45 -4.62 -2.31 9.00
C ILE A 45 -4.05 -1.77 10.33
N LEU A 46 -3.14 -0.81 10.27
CA LEU A 46 -2.57 -0.20 11.48
C LEU A 46 -3.64 0.46 12.34
N ARG A 47 -4.56 1.22 11.74
CA ARG A 47 -5.71 1.83 12.46
C ARG A 47 -6.56 0.76 13.16
N LYS A 48 -6.84 -0.35 12.47
CA LYS A 48 -7.57 -1.49 13.05
C LYS A 48 -6.81 -2.13 14.21
N LEU A 49 -5.51 -2.35 14.06
CA LEU A 49 -4.68 -2.88 15.15
C LEU A 49 -4.74 -2.00 16.40
N CYS A 50 -4.62 -0.68 16.24
CA CYS A 50 -4.73 0.27 17.35
C CYS A 50 -6.11 0.24 18.01
N TYR A 51 -7.18 0.23 17.20
CA TYR A 51 -8.54 0.12 17.68
C TYR A 51 -8.79 -1.15 18.51
N TYR A 52 -8.37 -2.32 18.02
CA TYR A 52 -8.56 -3.58 18.74
C TYR A 52 -7.67 -3.71 19.97
N LYS A 53 -6.47 -3.12 19.97
CA LYS A 53 -5.65 -2.98 21.18
C LYS A 53 -6.36 -2.15 22.24
N ALA A 54 -6.95 -1.02 21.86
CA ALA A 54 -7.70 -0.16 22.78
C ALA A 54 -8.98 -0.84 23.32
N ILE A 55 -9.68 -1.65 22.50
CA ILE A 55 -10.78 -2.50 22.98
C ILE A 55 -10.27 -3.46 24.06
N LYS A 56 -9.17 -4.18 23.79
CA LYS A 56 -8.60 -5.14 24.73
C LYS A 56 -8.24 -4.48 26.07
N GLU A 57 -7.63 -3.30 26.02
CA GLU A 57 -7.31 -2.52 27.21
C GLU A 57 -8.57 -2.12 27.97
N SER A 58 -9.58 -1.57 27.29
CA SER A 58 -10.85 -1.15 27.90
C SER A 58 -11.56 -2.30 28.60
N LEU A 59 -11.55 -3.50 28.00
CA LEU A 59 -12.10 -4.72 28.61
C LEU A 59 -11.32 -5.12 29.87
N ASN A 60 -9.99 -5.00 29.88
CA ASN A 60 -9.17 -5.34 31.04
C ASN A 60 -9.41 -4.41 32.24
N VAL A 61 -9.69 -3.12 31.99
CA VAL A 61 -9.91 -2.11 33.03
C VAL A 61 -11.39 -1.78 33.27
N ASN A 62 -12.31 -2.55 32.69
CA ASN A 62 -13.77 -2.32 32.74
C ASN A 62 -14.17 -0.86 32.38
N GLN A 63 -13.56 -0.32 31.33
CA GLN A 63 -13.89 0.99 30.78
C GLN A 63 -14.80 0.89 29.55
N PRO A 64 -15.50 1.99 29.19
CA PRO A 64 -16.28 2.04 27.95
C PRO A 64 -15.44 1.71 26.71
N LEU A 65 -16.03 0.94 25.78
CA LEU A 65 -15.34 0.57 24.55
C LEU A 65 -15.15 1.77 23.62
N PRO A 66 -13.98 1.90 22.97
CA PRO A 66 -13.75 2.93 21.97
C PRO A 66 -14.65 2.71 20.75
N ARG A 67 -14.90 3.76 19.96
CA ARG A 67 -15.64 3.65 18.69
C ARG A 67 -14.67 3.67 17.53
N TRP A 68 -14.96 2.90 16.49
CA TRP A 68 -14.12 2.87 15.27
C TRP A 68 -13.94 4.26 14.65
N LYS A 69 -14.98 5.09 14.70
CA LYS A 69 -14.96 6.47 14.18
C LYS A 69 -13.81 7.33 14.76
N ASP A 70 -13.36 7.00 15.97
CA ASP A 70 -12.25 7.71 16.64
C ASP A 70 -10.88 7.31 16.09
N TYR A 71 -10.80 6.28 15.24
CA TYR A 71 -9.57 5.71 14.68
C TYR A 71 -9.54 5.74 13.15
N GLU A 72 -10.69 5.86 12.49
CA GLU A 72 -10.84 5.81 11.03
C GLU A 72 -10.00 6.87 10.30
N THR A 73 -9.85 8.06 10.89
CA THR A 73 -9.13 9.20 10.32
C THR A 73 -7.81 9.52 11.04
N LYS A 74 -7.41 8.73 12.04
CA LYS A 74 -6.17 8.99 12.78
C LYS A 74 -4.95 8.86 11.87
N ASP A 75 -4.01 9.79 12.01
CA ASP A 75 -2.72 9.65 11.34
C ASP A 75 -2.00 8.42 11.91
N VAL A 76 -1.36 7.65 11.05
CA VAL A 76 -0.59 6.48 11.50
C VAL A 76 0.81 6.84 11.96
N SER A 77 1.30 8.05 11.65
CA SER A 77 2.53 8.59 12.22
C SER A 77 2.51 8.55 13.75
N ASP A 78 1.35 8.79 14.35
CA ASP A 78 1.13 8.77 15.80
C ASP A 78 1.40 7.39 16.43
N PHE A 79 1.40 6.32 15.63
CA PHE A 79 1.63 4.94 16.10
C PHE A 79 3.02 4.39 15.76
N ILE A 80 3.71 4.95 14.76
CA ILE A 80 5.02 4.47 14.29
C ILE A 80 6.17 5.18 15.02
N SER A 81 5.97 6.39 15.53
CA SER A 81 6.99 7.17 16.25
C SER A 81 7.34 6.67 17.67
N SER A 82 6.81 5.53 18.12
CA SER A 82 7.11 4.96 19.44
C SER A 82 8.11 3.80 19.38
N LYS A 83 9.22 3.97 18.65
CA LYS A 83 10.34 3.01 18.68
C LYS A 83 11.63 3.66 19.13
#